data_AF-A0A836VEM7-F1
#
_entry.id   AF-A0A836VEM7-F1
#
_cell.length_a   1.000
_cell.length_b   1.000
_cell.length_c   1.000
_cell.angle_alpha   90.00
_cell.angle_beta   90.00
_cell.angle_gamma   90.00
#
_symmetry.space_group_name_H-M   'P 1'
#
loop_
_entity.id
_entity.type
_entity.pdbx_description
1 polymer ?
#
loop_
_entity_poly.entity_id
_entity_poly.type
_entity_poly.pdbx_seq_one_letter_code
_entity_poly.pdbx_strand_id
1 'polypeptide(L)'
;MDVLALEADGLLAGLEAQLGLEGRHEDIGIWPRVMDSGEETLPMIDQSLTFFTGAYHLIGDEGKLRRLPLPESVDLAGFYSGRILFTLRDAWEVAGRTFSQGSLLAISAAASQVTGELPGVETVYVPDDRTSISGVTVSRSGLYVILLHNVKGRILRFRVEPDTGKWSSELLPLPANGTVSISAASPHSDTVLVNY
;
A
#
# COMPACT_ATOMS: atom_id res chain seq x y z
N MET A 1 -6.78 24.39 -2.96
CA MET A 1 -7.65 23.81 -4.01
C MET A 1 -8.49 22.80 -3.28
N ASP A 2 -9.77 23.07 -3.11
CA ASP A 2 -10.65 22.25 -2.27
C ASP A 2 -10.98 20.95 -3.00
N VAL A 3 -10.76 19.81 -2.35
CA VAL A 3 -11.20 18.51 -2.87
C VAL A 3 -12.60 18.26 -2.32
N LEU A 4 -13.60 18.71 -3.08
CA LEU A 4 -15.01 18.38 -2.85
C LEU A 4 -15.29 17.01 -3.51
N ALA A 5 -15.78 16.05 -2.73
CA ALA A 5 -16.38 14.85 -3.30
C ALA A 5 -17.69 15.26 -4.01
N LEU A 6 -17.75 15.10 -5.32
CA LEU A 6 -18.92 15.40 -6.16
C LEU A 6 -19.64 14.10 -6.51
N GLU A 7 -20.93 14.01 -6.17
CA GLU A 7 -21.86 13.11 -6.86
C GLU A 7 -22.88 13.90 -7.67
N ALA A 8 -23.26 13.31 -8.79
CA ALA A 8 -24.16 13.85 -9.80
C ALA A 8 -25.63 13.79 -9.37
N ASP A 9 -26.30 14.92 -9.58
CA ASP A 9 -27.72 15.18 -9.77
C ASP A 9 -28.78 14.39 -8.97
N GLY A 10 -29.46 15.15 -8.10
CA GLY A 10 -30.92 15.20 -8.13
C GLY A 10 -31.68 14.56 -6.97
N LEU A 11 -31.00 13.91 -6.02
CA LEU A 11 -31.67 13.20 -4.91
C LEU A 11 -31.13 13.51 -3.50
N LEU A 12 -30.17 14.43 -3.37
CA LEU A 12 -29.47 14.70 -2.11
C LEU A 12 -29.82 16.05 -1.45
N ALA A 13 -31.09 16.45 -1.47
CA ALA A 13 -31.55 17.56 -0.63
C ALA A 13 -31.56 17.10 0.85
N GLY A 14 -30.39 17.10 1.49
CA GLY A 14 -30.24 16.73 2.90
C GLY A 14 -28.86 16.23 3.34
N LEU A 15 -27.90 16.03 2.43
CA LEU A 15 -26.52 15.72 2.79
C LEU A 15 -25.68 17.00 2.68
N GLU A 16 -25.39 17.63 3.80
CA GLU A 16 -24.30 18.61 3.85
C GLU A 16 -22.97 17.86 3.72
N ALA A 17 -22.19 18.20 2.69
CA ALA A 17 -20.85 17.66 2.52
C ALA A 17 -19.94 18.20 3.64
N GLN A 18 -19.38 17.31 4.46
CA GLN A 18 -18.44 17.69 5.50
C GLN A 18 -17.01 17.73 4.94
N LEU A 19 -16.29 18.82 5.18
CA LEU A 19 -14.88 18.94 4.81
C LEU A 19 -14.05 17.92 5.61
N GLY A 20 -13.42 16.98 4.90
CA GLY A 20 -12.55 15.96 5.49
C GLY A 20 -11.13 16.47 5.74
N LEU A 21 -10.43 16.88 4.69
CA LEU A 21 -9.07 17.43 4.75
C LEU A 21 -8.93 18.61 3.79
N GLU A 22 -8.37 19.71 4.28
CA GLU A 22 -7.94 20.83 3.44
C GLU A 22 -6.41 20.79 3.31
N GLY A 23 -5.93 20.88 2.07
CA GLY A 23 -4.50 20.92 1.78
C GLY A 23 -3.92 22.29 1.95
N ARG A 24 -2.63 22.34 2.26
CA ARG A 24 -1.89 23.61 2.30
C ARG A 24 -1.54 24.05 0.89
N HIS A 25 -1.21 25.33 0.72
CA HIS A 25 -0.85 25.89 -0.58
C HIS A 25 0.39 25.21 -1.19
N GLU A 26 1.32 24.76 -0.33
CA GLU A 26 2.53 24.05 -0.72
C GLU A 26 2.33 22.57 -1.07
N ASP A 27 1.18 21.98 -0.71
CA ASP A 27 0.92 20.58 -1.01
C ASP A 27 0.70 20.41 -2.53
N ILE A 28 1.34 19.40 -3.13
CA ILE A 28 1.19 19.12 -4.57
C ILE A 28 -0.22 18.63 -4.90
N GLY A 29 -0.87 17.97 -3.96
CA GLY A 29 -2.28 17.61 -4.10
C GLY A 29 -2.77 16.66 -3.02
N ILE A 30 -4.08 16.48 -3.02
CA ILE A 30 -4.80 15.61 -2.09
C ILE A 30 -5.80 14.81 -2.89
N TRP A 31 -5.88 13.51 -2.65
CA TRP A 31 -6.83 12.63 -3.32
C TRP A 31 -7.42 11.62 -2.34
N PRO A 32 -8.74 11.35 -2.40
CA PRO A 32 -9.29 10.18 -1.75
C PRO A 32 -8.79 8.92 -2.46
N ARG A 33 -8.54 7.87 -1.69
CA ARG A 33 -8.17 6.53 -2.16
C ARG A 33 -8.96 5.49 -1.39
N VAL A 34 -9.38 4.43 -2.06
CA VAL A 34 -9.82 3.20 -1.41
C VAL A 34 -8.85 2.11 -1.81
N MET A 35 -8.20 1.50 -0.82
CA MET A 35 -7.45 0.26 -1.07
C MET A 35 -8.40 -0.92 -0.88
N ASP A 36 -8.41 -1.84 -1.83
CA ASP A 36 -9.31 -3.00 -1.83
C ASP A 36 -8.48 -4.28 -1.83
N SER A 37 -8.70 -5.12 -0.82
CA SER A 37 -8.07 -6.44 -0.69
C SER A 37 -8.95 -7.59 -1.17
N GLY A 38 -10.20 -7.30 -1.55
CA GLY A 38 -11.20 -8.27 -2.00
C GLY A 38 -12.12 -8.73 -0.87
N GLU A 39 -11.59 -8.79 0.35
CA GLU A 39 -12.33 -9.10 1.58
C GLU A 39 -12.68 -7.83 2.37
N GLU A 40 -11.78 -6.85 2.31
CA GLU A 40 -11.86 -5.60 3.05
C GLU A 40 -11.48 -4.43 2.15
N THR A 41 -12.13 -3.29 2.37
CA THR A 41 -11.74 -2.00 1.81
C THR A 41 -11.21 -1.08 2.90
N LEU A 42 -10.23 -0.26 2.55
CA LEU A 42 -9.62 0.72 3.44
C LEU A 42 -9.67 2.11 2.79
N PRO A 43 -10.67 2.94 3.16
CA PRO A 43 -10.76 4.31 2.70
C PRO A 43 -9.68 5.17 3.37
N MET A 44 -9.05 6.02 2.58
CA MET A 44 -7.97 6.89 3.01
C MET A 44 -7.85 8.13 2.14
N ILE A 45 -7.00 9.06 2.58
CA ILE A 45 -6.61 10.24 1.84
C ILE A 45 -5.09 10.21 1.64
N ASP A 46 -4.68 10.34 0.38
CA ASP A 46 -3.31 10.57 -0.01
C ASP A 46 -3.08 12.08 -0.03
N GLN A 47 -2.12 12.57 0.77
CA GLN A 47 -1.67 13.95 0.75
C GLN A 47 -0.24 13.97 0.20
N SER A 48 -0.08 14.48 -1.02
CA SER A 48 1.23 14.67 -1.64
C SER A 48 1.83 16.00 -1.17
N LEU A 49 2.92 15.94 -0.41
CA LEU A 49 3.58 17.10 0.17
C LEU A 49 4.61 17.69 -0.80
N THR A 50 5.36 16.81 -1.47
CA THR A 50 6.29 17.16 -2.57
C THR A 50 6.26 16.06 -3.62
N PHE A 51 7.08 16.17 -4.68
CA PHE A 51 7.19 15.10 -5.68
C PHE A 51 7.72 13.78 -5.11
N PHE A 52 8.36 13.81 -3.94
CA PHE A 52 9.03 12.67 -3.33
C PHE A 52 8.55 12.35 -1.92
N THR A 53 7.65 13.16 -1.35
CA THR A 53 7.16 13.00 0.01
C THR A 53 5.65 13.15 0.10
N GLY A 54 5.03 12.38 0.99
CA GLY A 54 3.60 12.38 1.22
C GLY A 54 3.22 12.01 2.65
N ALA A 55 1.94 12.15 2.94
CA ALA A 55 1.30 11.68 4.14
C ALA A 55 0.03 10.91 3.76
N TYR A 56 -0.30 9.89 4.53
CA TYR A 56 -1.44 9.03 4.29
C TYR A 56 -2.36 9.08 5.49
N HIS A 57 -3.65 9.30 5.29
CA HIS A 57 -4.62 9.46 6.36
C HIS A 57 -5.71 8.41 6.23
N LEU A 58 -5.87 7.55 7.22
CA LEU A 58 -7.01 6.63 7.28
C LEU A 58 -8.28 7.41 7.59
N ILE A 59 -9.37 7.05 6.90
CA ILE A 59 -10.70 7.54 7.23
C ILE A 59 -11.31 6.54 8.21
N GLY A 60 -11.39 6.93 9.48
CA GLY A 60 -12.02 6.16 10.54
C GLY A 60 -13.52 6.47 10.69
N ASP A 61 -14.09 6.00 11.80
CA ASP A 61 -15.50 6.22 12.13
C ASP A 61 -15.88 7.70 12.09
N GLU A 62 -17.10 7.97 11.62
CA GLU A 62 -17.68 9.32 11.49
C GLU A 62 -16.81 10.28 10.65
N GLY A 63 -15.95 9.74 9.76
CA GLY A 63 -15.10 10.54 8.87
C GLY A 63 -13.82 11.08 9.53
N LYS A 64 -13.51 10.65 10.76
CA LYS A 64 -12.32 11.12 11.48
C LYS A 64 -11.04 10.66 10.78
N LEU A 65 -10.20 11.61 10.41
CA LEU A 65 -8.91 11.32 9.79
C LEU A 65 -7.82 10.96 10.80
N ARG A 66 -7.03 9.95 10.46
CA ARG A 66 -5.85 9.51 11.23
C ARG A 66 -4.64 9.40 10.32
N ARG A 67 -3.68 10.32 10.47
CA ARG A 67 -2.39 10.26 9.77
C ARG A 67 -1.63 9.00 10.18
N LEU A 68 -1.16 8.23 9.20
CA LEU A 68 -0.25 7.10 9.43
C LEU A 68 1.12 7.63 9.88
N PRO A 69 1.70 7.08 10.96
CA PRO A 69 3.01 7.48 11.48
C PRO A 69 4.15 6.81 10.70
N LEU A 70 4.19 7.04 9.39
CA LEU A 70 5.20 6.55 8.47
C LEU A 70 6.15 7.69 8.02
N PRO A 71 7.39 7.37 7.61
CA PRO A 71 8.25 8.35 6.96
C PRO A 71 7.56 8.95 5.74
N GLU A 72 7.76 10.23 5.48
CA GLU A 72 7.07 10.88 4.36
C GLU A 72 7.56 10.39 3.00
N SER A 73 8.74 9.78 2.91
CA SER A 73 9.31 9.25 1.67
C SER A 73 8.89 7.82 1.32
N VAL A 74 8.01 7.18 2.12
CA VAL A 74 7.51 5.85 1.78
C VAL A 74 6.57 5.89 0.58
N ASP A 75 6.57 4.83 -0.20
CA ASP A 75 5.60 4.64 -1.28
C ASP A 75 4.58 3.58 -0.83
N LEU A 76 3.27 3.93 -0.76
CA LEU A 76 2.22 2.95 -0.49
C LEU A 76 2.14 1.90 -1.61
N ALA A 77 2.18 0.64 -1.24
CA ALA A 77 2.30 -0.49 -2.17
C ALA A 77 1.01 -1.31 -2.32
N GLY A 78 0.09 -1.28 -1.33
CA GLY A 78 -1.20 -1.97 -1.43
C GLY A 78 -1.83 -2.33 -0.09
N PHE A 79 -2.90 -3.11 -0.14
CA PHE A 79 -3.63 -3.60 1.02
C PHE A 79 -3.92 -5.10 0.86
N TYR A 80 -3.49 -5.91 1.82
CA TYR A 80 -3.61 -7.36 1.75
C TYR A 80 -3.76 -7.97 3.15
N SER A 81 -4.80 -8.78 3.35
CA SER A 81 -5.05 -9.50 4.60
C SER A 81 -4.95 -8.59 5.84
N GLY A 82 -5.72 -7.49 5.83
CA GLY A 82 -5.77 -6.52 6.93
C GLY A 82 -4.52 -5.66 7.11
N ARG A 83 -3.57 -5.67 6.16
CA ARG A 83 -2.28 -4.97 6.26
C ARG A 83 -2.07 -3.94 5.18
N ILE A 84 -1.64 -2.76 5.59
CA ILE A 84 -1.16 -1.70 4.69
C ILE A 84 0.29 -2.02 4.34
N LEU A 85 0.57 -2.13 3.05
CA LEU A 85 1.88 -2.44 2.50
C LEU A 85 2.54 -1.15 2.01
N PHE A 86 3.85 -1.00 2.26
CA PHE A 86 4.62 0.15 1.80
C PHE A 86 6.09 -0.20 1.58
N THR A 87 6.73 0.50 0.64
CA THR A 87 8.16 0.36 0.37
C THR A 87 8.94 1.55 0.90
N LEU A 88 10.13 1.27 1.43
CA LEU A 88 11.03 2.30 1.95
C LEU A 88 11.92 2.89 0.85
N ARG A 89 11.89 4.22 0.68
CA ARG A 89 12.86 4.93 -0.16
C ARG A 89 14.22 5.12 0.52
N ASP A 90 14.22 5.24 1.85
CA ASP A 90 15.40 5.41 2.69
C ASP A 90 15.37 4.40 3.84
N ALA A 91 16.53 4.13 4.45
CA ALA A 91 16.55 3.32 5.67
C ALA A 91 15.72 4.01 6.77
N TRP A 92 14.97 3.23 7.54
CA TRP A 92 14.06 3.74 8.57
C TRP A 92 14.38 3.15 9.93
N GLU A 93 14.77 4.01 10.87
CA GLU A 93 14.97 3.66 12.27
C GLU A 93 13.73 3.97 13.09
N VAL A 94 13.17 2.96 13.74
CA VAL A 94 11.98 3.11 14.57
C VAL A 94 11.87 2.02 15.62
N ALA A 95 11.38 2.37 16.80
CA ALA A 95 11.18 1.43 17.92
C ALA A 95 12.43 0.55 18.23
N GLY A 96 13.63 1.14 18.11
CA GLY A 96 14.90 0.44 18.35
C GLY A 96 15.30 -0.57 17.27
N ARG A 97 14.65 -0.54 16.10
CA ARG A 97 14.97 -1.39 14.93
C ARG A 97 15.29 -0.52 13.73
N THR A 98 16.14 -1.02 12.84
CA THR A 98 16.45 -0.39 11.55
C THR A 98 15.94 -1.27 10.43
N PHE A 99 15.12 -0.70 9.54
CA PHE A 99 14.66 -1.32 8.31
C PHE A 99 15.44 -0.74 7.14
N SER A 100 15.99 -1.59 6.27
CA SER A 100 16.79 -1.15 5.14
C SER A 100 15.95 -0.51 4.04
N GLN A 101 16.56 0.42 3.31
CA GLN A 101 16.04 0.95 2.05
C GLN A 101 15.59 -0.17 1.10
N GLY A 102 14.54 0.07 0.33
CA GLY A 102 13.97 -0.86 -0.64
C GLY A 102 13.12 -1.98 -0.03
N SER A 103 13.09 -2.11 1.30
CA SER A 103 12.28 -3.14 1.96
C SER A 103 10.79 -2.91 1.73
N LEU A 104 10.05 -4.00 1.51
CA LEU A 104 8.60 -4.04 1.57
C LEU A 104 8.20 -4.42 2.99
N LEU A 105 7.45 -3.52 3.64
CA LEU A 105 7.00 -3.65 5.01
C LEU A 105 5.47 -3.64 5.05
N ALA A 106 4.93 -4.09 6.19
CA ALA A 106 3.51 -4.11 6.43
C ALA A 106 3.18 -3.62 7.85
N ILE A 107 2.04 -2.95 8.00
CA ILE A 107 1.45 -2.60 9.30
C ILE A 107 -0.02 -2.98 9.33
N SER A 108 -0.53 -3.31 10.51
CA SER A 108 -1.95 -3.61 10.72
C SER A 108 -2.82 -2.36 10.49
N ALA A 109 -3.80 -2.45 9.59
CA ALA A 109 -4.77 -1.37 9.36
C ALA A 109 -5.65 -1.15 10.59
N ALA A 110 -6.17 -2.22 11.19
CA ALA A 110 -7.04 -2.15 12.37
C ALA A 110 -6.33 -1.47 13.56
N ALA A 111 -5.08 -1.83 13.85
CA ALA A 111 -4.32 -1.18 14.92
C ALA A 111 -4.08 0.30 14.63
N SER A 112 -3.80 0.65 13.37
CA SER A 112 -3.57 2.04 12.94
C SER A 112 -4.83 2.91 13.06
N GLN A 113 -6.02 2.34 12.86
CA GLN A 113 -7.30 3.07 13.00
C GLN A 113 -7.63 3.43 14.46
N VAL A 114 -7.27 2.57 15.42
CA VAL A 114 -7.62 2.74 16.84
C VAL A 114 -6.75 3.82 17.51
N THR A 115 -5.43 3.65 17.47
CA THR A 115 -4.51 4.47 18.28
C THR A 115 -3.99 5.68 17.50
N GLY A 116 -3.77 5.54 16.19
CA GLY A 116 -2.97 6.47 15.40
C GLY A 116 -1.47 6.43 15.72
N GLU A 117 -1.07 5.54 16.63
CA GLU A 117 0.34 5.24 16.94
C GLU A 117 0.87 4.21 15.95
N LEU A 118 2.20 4.09 15.84
CA LEU A 118 2.81 3.12 14.95
C LEU A 118 2.59 1.69 15.49
N PRO A 119 1.82 0.83 14.81
CA PRO A 119 1.70 -0.56 15.21
C PRO A 119 3.00 -1.32 14.94
N GLY A 120 3.05 -2.60 15.34
CA GLY A 120 4.16 -3.47 15.00
C GLY A 120 4.41 -3.51 13.48
N VAL A 121 5.66 -3.24 13.08
CA VAL A 121 6.09 -3.27 11.69
C VAL A 121 6.57 -4.68 11.33
N GLU A 122 5.89 -5.28 10.36
CA GLU A 122 6.21 -6.58 9.79
C GLU A 122 7.11 -6.42 8.56
N THR A 123 8.08 -7.32 8.42
CA THR A 123 8.95 -7.37 7.23
C THR A 123 8.42 -8.41 6.26
N VAL A 124 7.99 -7.96 5.08
CA VAL A 124 7.50 -8.84 4.01
C VAL A 124 8.66 -9.31 3.14
N TYR A 125 9.48 -8.38 2.67
CA TYR A 125 10.62 -8.68 1.82
C TYR A 125 11.75 -7.65 2.00
N VAL A 126 12.99 -8.14 2.08
CA VAL A 126 14.20 -7.32 2.09
C VAL A 126 15.00 -7.68 0.84
N PRO A 127 15.14 -6.75 -0.12
CA PRO A 127 15.98 -6.98 -1.28
C PRO A 127 17.47 -7.11 -0.89
N ASP A 128 18.21 -7.94 -1.64
CA ASP A 128 19.67 -7.95 -1.60
C ASP A 128 20.26 -6.80 -2.44
N ASP A 129 21.59 -6.74 -2.55
CA ASP A 129 22.32 -5.73 -3.31
C ASP A 129 22.09 -5.80 -4.84
N ARG A 130 21.43 -6.86 -5.32
CA ARG A 130 21.20 -7.12 -6.75
C ARG A 130 19.73 -7.15 -7.14
N THR A 131 18.85 -6.94 -6.16
CA THR A 131 17.42 -7.09 -6.32
C THR A 131 16.71 -5.79 -5.98
N SER A 132 15.73 -5.42 -6.79
CA SER A 132 14.81 -4.32 -6.48
C SER A 132 13.37 -4.77 -6.67
N ILE A 133 12.46 -4.13 -5.94
CA ILE A 133 11.02 -4.30 -6.12
C ILE A 133 10.59 -3.34 -7.23
N SER A 134 10.03 -3.87 -8.31
CA SER A 134 9.50 -3.07 -9.41
C SER A 134 7.99 -2.92 -9.36
N GLY A 135 7.30 -3.73 -8.56
CA GLY A 135 5.86 -3.62 -8.38
C GLY A 135 5.32 -4.58 -7.34
N VAL A 136 4.19 -4.20 -6.78
CA VAL A 136 3.40 -4.99 -5.84
C VAL A 136 1.97 -5.00 -6.33
N THR A 137 1.34 -6.16 -6.35
CA THR A 137 -0.06 -6.28 -6.76
C THR A 137 -0.76 -7.39 -5.97
N VAL A 138 -2.06 -7.26 -5.79
CA VAL A 138 -2.86 -8.17 -4.98
C VAL A 138 -3.85 -8.89 -5.88
N SER A 139 -3.97 -10.21 -5.67
CA SER A 139 -5.11 -10.98 -6.15
C SER A 139 -5.76 -11.73 -4.99
N ARG A 140 -6.94 -12.31 -5.23
CA ARG A 140 -7.60 -13.19 -4.24
C ARG A 140 -6.65 -14.31 -3.80
N SER A 141 -5.83 -14.78 -4.74
CA SER A 141 -4.98 -15.93 -4.51
C SER A 141 -3.64 -15.56 -3.87
N GLY A 142 -3.28 -14.28 -3.70
CA GLY A 142 -2.10 -13.87 -2.94
C GLY A 142 -1.59 -12.47 -3.22
N LEU A 143 -0.52 -12.11 -2.50
CA LEU A 143 0.27 -10.90 -2.74
C LEU A 143 1.38 -11.22 -3.74
N TYR A 144 1.52 -10.47 -4.83
CA TYR A 144 2.55 -10.70 -5.83
C TYR A 144 3.54 -9.55 -5.80
N VAL A 145 4.82 -9.89 -5.63
CA VAL A 145 5.94 -8.94 -5.63
C VAL A 145 6.78 -9.22 -6.87
N ILE A 146 6.83 -8.22 -7.75
CA ILE A 146 7.60 -8.25 -8.99
C ILE A 146 8.98 -7.70 -8.65
N LEU A 147 10.00 -8.50 -8.93
CA LEU A 147 11.39 -8.22 -8.62
C LEU A 147 12.21 -8.09 -9.90
N LEU A 148 13.22 -7.23 -9.85
CA LEU A 148 14.30 -7.19 -10.83
C LEU A 148 15.58 -7.65 -10.16
N HIS A 149 16.02 -8.87 -10.46
CA HIS A 149 17.31 -9.38 -10.01
C HIS A 149 18.32 -9.26 -11.15
N ASN A 150 19.28 -8.34 -11.04
CA ASN A 150 20.17 -7.97 -12.16
C ASN A 150 19.39 -7.67 -13.46
N VAL A 151 18.31 -6.89 -13.35
CA VAL A 151 17.41 -6.53 -14.47
C VAL A 151 16.66 -7.74 -15.06
N LYS A 152 16.73 -8.92 -14.44
CA LYS A 152 15.93 -10.09 -14.83
C LYS A 152 14.68 -10.16 -13.97
N GLY A 153 13.53 -10.17 -14.62
CA GLY A 153 12.24 -10.19 -13.95
C GLY A 153 12.00 -11.50 -13.19
N ARG A 154 11.52 -11.41 -11.95
CA ARG A 154 11.03 -12.53 -11.14
C ARG A 154 9.72 -12.13 -10.47
N ILE A 155 8.86 -13.09 -10.17
CA ILE A 155 7.63 -12.85 -9.40
C ILE A 155 7.62 -13.80 -8.23
N LEU A 156 7.62 -13.24 -7.03
CA LEU A 156 7.31 -13.98 -5.82
C LEU A 156 5.81 -13.81 -5.51
N ARG A 157 5.16 -14.91 -5.15
CA ARG A 157 3.83 -14.88 -4.54
C ARG A 157 3.97 -15.09 -3.04
N PHE A 158 3.47 -14.14 -2.28
CA PHE A 158 3.44 -14.13 -0.83
C PHE A 158 2.06 -14.53 -0.30
N ARG A 159 2.10 -15.17 0.87
CA ARG A 159 0.96 -15.39 1.76
C ARG A 159 1.37 -15.03 3.18
N VAL A 160 0.40 -14.60 3.98
CA VAL A 160 0.58 -14.36 5.41
C VAL A 160 -0.31 -15.31 6.19
N GLU A 161 0.24 -15.91 7.25
CA GLU A 161 -0.56 -16.68 8.21
C GLU A 161 -1.33 -15.70 9.11
N PRO A 162 -2.68 -15.73 9.13
CA PRO A 162 -3.48 -14.71 9.82
C PRO A 162 -3.16 -14.58 11.32
N ASP A 163 -2.97 -15.71 12.00
CA ASP A 163 -2.80 -15.76 13.46
C ASP A 163 -1.41 -15.30 13.92
N THR A 164 -0.38 -15.55 13.10
CA THR A 164 1.02 -15.31 13.48
C THR A 164 1.63 -14.09 12.79
N GLY A 165 1.01 -13.62 11.70
CA GLY A 165 1.59 -12.61 10.81
C GLY A 165 2.84 -13.08 10.08
N LYS A 166 3.09 -14.40 10.04
CA LYS A 166 4.28 -14.94 9.38
C LYS A 166 4.10 -14.95 7.87
N TRP A 167 4.99 -14.23 7.18
CA TRP A 167 5.05 -14.21 5.73
C TRP A 167 5.78 -15.44 5.18
N SER A 168 5.28 -15.94 4.05
CA SER A 168 5.90 -17.00 3.26
C SER A 168 5.80 -16.63 1.78
N SER A 169 6.76 -17.08 0.98
CA SER A 169 6.78 -16.79 -0.45
C SER A 169 7.15 -18.01 -1.28
N GLU A 170 6.58 -18.10 -2.47
CA GLU A 170 6.97 -19.02 -3.53
C GLU A 170 7.35 -18.26 -4.80
N LEU A 171 8.39 -18.73 -5.50
CA LEU A 171 8.75 -18.21 -6.82
C LEU A 171 7.82 -18.78 -7.87
N LEU A 172 7.23 -17.93 -8.71
CA LEU A 172 6.43 -18.41 -9.83
C LEU A 172 7.32 -19.11 -10.88
N PRO A 173 6.89 -20.26 -11.43
CA PRO A 173 7.67 -21.05 -12.39
C PRO A 173 7.66 -20.42 -13.79
N LEU A 174 8.25 -19.24 -13.92
CA LEU A 174 8.38 -18.49 -15.18
C LEU A 174 9.75 -18.77 -15.84
N PRO A 175 9.88 -18.58 -17.17
CA PRO A 175 11.16 -18.68 -17.86
C PRO A 175 12.23 -17.79 -17.23
N ALA A 176 13.47 -18.30 -17.12
CA ALA A 176 14.53 -17.64 -16.37
C ALA A 176 15.10 -16.36 -17.04
N ASN A 177 14.87 -16.20 -18.34
CA ASN A 177 15.41 -15.12 -19.17
C ASN A 177 14.23 -14.35 -19.78
N GLY A 178 14.15 -13.06 -19.51
CA GLY A 178 13.09 -12.20 -20.02
C GLY A 178 12.71 -11.10 -19.03
N THR A 179 11.90 -10.18 -19.52
CA THR A 179 11.22 -9.18 -18.70
C THR A 179 9.89 -9.79 -18.29
N VAL A 180 9.69 -10.04 -16.99
CA VAL A 180 8.39 -10.48 -16.49
C VAL A 180 7.61 -9.30 -15.95
N SER A 181 6.31 -9.26 -16.21
CA SER A 181 5.40 -8.28 -15.63
C SER A 181 4.03 -8.89 -15.39
N ILE A 182 3.28 -8.34 -14.45
CA ILE A 182 1.87 -8.70 -14.28
C ILE A 182 1.04 -7.73 -15.13
N SER A 183 0.30 -8.26 -16.11
CA SER A 183 -0.58 -7.47 -16.97
C SER A 183 -1.95 -7.25 -16.34
N ALA A 184 -2.43 -8.22 -15.55
CA ALA A 184 -3.66 -8.07 -14.77
C ALA A 184 -3.63 -8.95 -13.51
N ALA A 185 -4.07 -8.36 -12.41
CA ALA A 185 -4.44 -9.05 -11.19
C ALA A 185 -5.62 -8.29 -10.58
N SER A 186 -6.49 -9.00 -9.86
CA SER A 186 -7.60 -8.40 -9.16
C SER A 186 -7.77 -9.07 -7.80
N PRO A 187 -7.98 -8.30 -6.72
CA PRO A 187 -8.30 -8.87 -5.41
C PRO A 187 -9.56 -9.74 -5.43
N HIS A 188 -10.40 -9.61 -6.47
CA HIS A 188 -11.64 -10.37 -6.66
C HIS A 188 -11.48 -11.61 -7.55
N SER A 189 -10.27 -11.93 -8.01
CA SER A 189 -9.99 -13.05 -8.92
C SER A 189 -8.78 -13.85 -8.47
N ASP A 190 -8.85 -15.17 -8.64
CA ASP A 190 -7.69 -16.04 -8.43
C ASP A 190 -6.70 -16.00 -9.60
N THR A 191 -7.19 -15.58 -10.78
CA THR A 191 -6.43 -15.53 -12.03
C THR A 191 -5.53 -14.30 -12.06
N VAL A 192 -4.25 -14.53 -12.36
CA VAL A 192 -3.25 -13.49 -12.62
C VAL A 192 -2.71 -13.68 -14.03
N LEU A 193 -2.73 -12.61 -14.83
CA LEU A 193 -2.15 -12.59 -16.17
C LEU A 193 -0.72 -12.05 -16.11
N VAL A 194 0.21 -12.82 -16.67
CA VAL A 194 1.65 -12.54 -16.63
C VAL A 194 2.17 -12.48 -18.06
N ASN A 195 3.01 -11.47 -18.33
CA ASN A 195 3.81 -11.38 -19.55
C ASN A 195 5.24 -11.81 -19.23
N TYR A 196 5.91 -12.46 -20.18
CA TYR A 196 7.30 -12.90 -20.09
C TYR A 196 7.97 -12.91 -21.46
#